data_AF-A0A8J5ELN5-F1
#
_entry.id   AF-A0A8J5ELN5-F1
#
_cell.length_a   1.000
_cell.length_b   1.000
_cell.length_c   1.000
_cell.angle_alpha   90.00
_cell.angle_beta   90.00
_cell.angle_gamma   90.00
#
_symmetry.space_group_name_H-M   'P 1'
#
loop_
_entity.id
_entity.type
_entity.pdbx_description
1 polymer ?
#
loop_
_entity_poly.entity_id
_entity_poly.type
_entity_poly.pdbx_seq_one_letter_code
_entity_poly.pdbx_strand_id
1 'polypeptide(L)'
;MSTSADLRSVDPVPSNFEKAAELSNRKPGTNEPAPDAAKKPLPANNSWLYHLLTNTQKYSAFLFTAFLGLHATTVIVAPLFGMDAANKTLSFTRAIYHAPFAESILVYGAIVAHLLSGWGLRIRKMVHDYQKYGQLKTSKYISNISLTGMFFTPIIVGHIVVTRIVPLYVSGDSSYVSLDYIGHLVDHHRILGNFALIGIATITGLHVSAGLKKFLGVRSTWAKNVFKYGLYAYFAALLVSVVQYNRMGAAAGFVGDLYNQYIAVYMPF
;
A
#
# COMPACT_ATOMS: atom_id res chain seq x y z
N MET A 1 -28.71 -15.93 -74.12
CA MET A 1 -27.28 -15.71 -74.41
C MET A 1 -26.75 -14.67 -73.43
N SER A 2 -25.61 -14.97 -72.82
CA SER A 2 -25.08 -14.39 -71.56
C SER A 2 -24.78 -12.89 -71.63
N THR A 3 -25.21 -12.14 -70.63
CA THR A 3 -24.77 -10.77 -70.34
C THR A 3 -23.35 -10.79 -69.76
N SER A 4 -22.43 -10.02 -70.37
CA SER A 4 -21.05 -9.83 -69.91
C SER A 4 -21.03 -8.98 -68.64
N ALA A 5 -20.44 -9.50 -67.57
CA ALA A 5 -20.22 -8.76 -66.34
C ALA A 5 -19.14 -7.68 -66.54
N ASP A 6 -19.48 -6.45 -66.20
CA ASP A 6 -18.61 -5.27 -66.22
C ASP A 6 -17.57 -5.39 -65.08
N LEU A 7 -16.32 -5.67 -65.46
CA LEU A 7 -15.19 -5.76 -64.54
C LEU A 7 -14.73 -4.34 -64.19
N ARG A 8 -15.22 -3.82 -63.06
CA ARG A 8 -14.63 -2.61 -62.45
C ARG A 8 -13.17 -2.88 -62.09
N SER A 9 -12.26 -2.18 -62.75
CA SER A 9 -10.84 -2.16 -62.39
C SER A 9 -10.69 -1.66 -60.96
N VAL A 10 -10.18 -2.52 -60.08
CA VAL A 10 -9.79 -2.14 -58.72
C VAL A 10 -8.35 -1.66 -58.79
N ASP A 11 -8.11 -0.42 -58.38
CA ASP A 11 -6.76 0.13 -58.38
C ASP A 11 -5.84 -0.69 -57.46
N PRO A 12 -4.58 -0.94 -57.87
CA PRO A 12 -3.65 -1.73 -57.07
C PRO A 12 -3.34 -1.00 -55.76
N VAL A 13 -3.42 -1.74 -54.65
CA VAL A 13 -3.00 -1.23 -53.34
C VAL A 13 -1.48 -1.08 -53.37
N PRO A 14 -0.94 0.13 -53.11
CA PRO A 14 0.49 0.37 -53.23
C PRO A 14 1.26 -0.52 -52.25
N SER A 15 2.36 -1.09 -52.74
CA SER A 15 3.20 -1.97 -51.93
C SER A 15 3.87 -1.17 -50.81
N ASN A 16 4.23 -1.85 -49.71
CA ASN A 16 4.94 -1.21 -48.60
C ASN A 16 6.24 -0.51 -49.03
N PHE A 17 6.82 -0.93 -50.15
CA PHE A 17 8.01 -0.34 -50.76
C PHE A 17 7.72 0.98 -51.48
N GLU A 18 6.60 1.09 -52.21
CA GLU A 18 6.17 2.37 -52.80
C GLU A 18 5.83 3.41 -51.73
N LYS A 19 5.18 2.97 -50.65
CA LYS A 19 4.84 3.84 -49.52
C LYS A 19 6.08 4.37 -48.80
N ALA A 20 7.12 3.54 -48.68
CA ALA A 20 8.41 3.95 -48.12
C ALA A 20 9.17 4.91 -49.04
N ALA A 21 9.08 4.72 -50.36
CA ALA A 21 9.67 5.63 -51.35
C ALA A 21 8.97 7.01 -51.36
N GLU A 22 7.65 7.07 -51.18
CA GLU A 22 6.88 8.31 -50.99
C GLU A 22 7.30 9.06 -49.72
N LEU A 23 7.47 8.34 -48.61
CA LEU A 23 7.92 8.92 -47.33
C LEU A 23 9.35 9.45 -47.40
N SER A 24 10.22 8.79 -48.18
CA SER A 24 11.60 9.21 -48.43
C SER A 24 11.71 10.45 -49.33
N ASN A 25 10.73 10.68 -50.21
CA ASN A 25 10.72 11.82 -51.14
C ASN A 25 10.05 13.08 -50.57
N ARG A 26 9.51 13.02 -49.34
CA ARG A 26 8.91 14.18 -48.68
C ARG A 26 9.99 15.18 -48.26
N LYS A 27 10.01 16.35 -48.90
CA LYS A 27 10.85 17.50 -48.49
C LYS A 27 10.54 17.88 -47.03
N PRO A 28 11.55 18.10 -46.18
CA PRO A 28 11.32 18.52 -44.81
C PRO A 28 10.86 19.99 -44.81
N GLY A 29 9.56 20.21 -44.56
CA GLY A 29 9.03 21.58 -44.45
C GLY A 29 7.53 21.79 -44.61
N THR A 30 6.74 20.81 -45.07
CA THR A 30 5.28 20.99 -45.18
C THR A 30 4.57 20.37 -43.97
N ASN A 31 4.08 21.22 -43.08
CA ASN A 31 3.22 20.88 -41.94
C ASN A 31 1.83 20.41 -42.41
N GLU A 32 1.74 19.30 -43.14
CA GLU A 32 0.46 18.62 -43.29
C GLU A 32 0.20 17.79 -42.02
N PRO A 33 -0.93 18.02 -41.32
CA PRO A 33 -1.29 17.21 -40.18
C PRO A 33 -1.38 15.75 -40.62
N ALA A 34 -0.74 14.85 -39.88
CA ALA A 34 -0.95 13.41 -40.05
C ALA A 34 -2.46 13.11 -40.04
N PRO A 35 -2.96 12.15 -40.85
CA PRO A 35 -4.37 11.80 -40.86
C PRO A 35 -4.80 11.50 -39.43
N ASP A 36 -5.79 12.26 -38.97
CA ASP A 36 -6.30 12.27 -37.60
C ASP A 36 -6.53 10.81 -37.19
N ALA A 37 -5.61 10.26 -36.39
CA ALA A 37 -5.75 8.94 -35.83
C ALA A 37 -6.98 9.01 -34.95
N ALA A 38 -8.11 8.57 -35.51
CA ALA A 38 -9.44 8.75 -34.95
C ALA A 38 -9.38 8.54 -33.44
N LYS A 39 -9.55 9.63 -32.68
CA LYS A 39 -9.56 9.58 -31.22
C LYS A 39 -10.66 8.59 -30.83
N LYS A 40 -10.24 7.38 -30.44
CA LYS A 40 -11.16 6.33 -30.01
C LYS A 40 -12.11 6.95 -28.98
N PRO A 41 -13.44 6.87 -29.17
CA PRO A 41 -14.38 7.48 -28.23
C PRO A 41 -14.06 6.95 -26.83
N LEU A 42 -13.92 7.88 -25.88
CA LEU A 42 -13.65 7.58 -24.48
C LEU A 42 -14.67 6.52 -24.02
N PRO A 43 -14.23 5.37 -23.45
CA PRO A 43 -15.19 4.45 -22.87
C PRO A 43 -15.99 5.19 -21.80
N ALA A 44 -17.28 4.87 -21.70
CA ALA A 44 -18.18 5.51 -20.77
C ALA A 44 -17.53 5.64 -19.39
N ASN A 45 -17.56 6.85 -18.82
CA ASN A 45 -17.10 7.09 -17.46
C ASN A 45 -17.96 6.23 -16.52
N ASN A 46 -17.46 5.04 -16.17
CA ASN A 46 -18.14 4.09 -15.28
C ASN A 46 -18.18 4.68 -13.86
N SER A 47 -19.12 5.61 -13.65
CA SER A 47 -19.32 6.32 -12.39
C SER A 47 -19.51 5.33 -11.24
N TRP A 48 -20.23 4.24 -11.48
CA TRP A 48 -20.47 3.17 -10.51
C TRP A 48 -19.16 2.58 -9.96
N LEU A 49 -18.20 2.24 -10.83
CA LEU A 49 -16.93 1.63 -10.45
C LEU A 49 -16.07 2.63 -9.66
N TYR A 50 -16.08 3.90 -10.07
CA TYR A 50 -15.40 4.95 -9.32
C TYR A 50 -15.97 5.09 -7.90
N HIS A 51 -17.30 5.12 -7.77
CA HIS A 51 -17.98 5.20 -6.48
C HIS A 51 -17.74 3.96 -5.64
N LEU A 52 -17.80 2.76 -6.22
CA LEU A 52 -17.48 1.51 -5.53
C LEU A 52 -16.06 1.56 -4.97
N LEU A 53 -15.04 1.79 -5.80
CA LEU A 53 -13.64 1.84 -5.36
C LEU A 53 -13.41 2.92 -4.30
N THR A 54 -13.98 4.11 -4.47
CA THR A 54 -13.83 5.21 -3.51
C THR A 54 -14.50 4.89 -2.17
N ASN A 55 -15.69 4.32 -2.20
CA ASN A 55 -16.43 3.94 -1.00
C ASN A 55 -15.74 2.78 -0.29
N THR A 56 -15.33 1.74 -1.02
CA THR A 56 -14.55 0.61 -0.47
C THR A 56 -13.29 1.12 0.22
N GLN A 57 -12.49 1.98 -0.43
CA GLN A 57 -11.28 2.53 0.17
C GLN A 57 -11.56 3.31 1.47
N LYS A 58 -12.65 4.09 1.47
CA LYS A 58 -13.07 4.91 2.62
C LYS A 58 -13.54 4.05 3.79
N TYR A 59 -14.46 3.12 3.56
CA TYR A 59 -15.05 2.31 4.63
C TYR A 59 -14.07 1.29 5.18
N SER A 60 -13.23 0.69 4.34
CA SER A 60 -12.18 -0.21 4.82
C SER A 60 -11.14 0.51 5.68
N ALA A 61 -10.86 1.80 5.42
CA ALA A 61 -9.98 2.60 6.26
C ALA A 61 -10.50 2.75 7.69
N PHE A 62 -11.80 2.89 7.91
CA PHE A 62 -12.37 2.99 9.26
C PHE A 62 -12.19 1.70 10.06
N LEU A 63 -12.49 0.56 9.43
CA LEU A 63 -12.31 -0.75 10.06
C LEU A 63 -10.84 -0.98 10.42
N PHE A 64 -9.92 -0.69 9.49
CA PHE A 64 -8.50 -0.85 9.74
C PHE A 64 -7.98 0.13 10.82
N THR A 65 -8.53 1.35 10.89
CA THR A 65 -8.16 2.33 11.93
C THR A 65 -8.53 1.82 13.33
N ALA A 66 -9.64 1.09 13.49
CA ALA A 66 -10.01 0.49 14.78
C ALA A 66 -8.97 -0.53 15.25
N PHE A 67 -8.57 -1.45 14.36
CA PHE A 67 -7.46 -2.37 14.63
C PHE A 67 -6.15 -1.62 14.92
N LEU A 68 -5.81 -0.64 14.09
CA LEU A 68 -4.59 0.14 14.25
C LEU A 68 -4.55 0.88 15.59
N GLY A 69 -5.68 1.37 16.10
CA GLY A 69 -5.78 1.99 17.42
C GLY A 69 -5.40 1.02 18.53
N LEU A 70 -5.98 -0.19 18.53
CA LEU A 70 -5.62 -1.24 19.49
C LEU A 70 -4.15 -1.65 19.35
N HIS A 71 -3.70 -1.88 18.12
CA HIS A 71 -2.33 -2.31 17.83
C HIS A 71 -1.30 -1.26 18.25
N ALA A 72 -1.47 0.01 17.84
CA ALA A 72 -0.60 1.12 18.24
C ALA A 72 -0.62 1.34 19.76
N THR A 73 -1.76 1.13 20.43
CA THR A 73 -1.82 1.16 21.89
C THR A 73 -0.89 0.11 22.49
N THR A 74 -0.87 -1.11 21.95
CA THR A 74 -0.05 -2.21 22.48
C THR A 74 1.45 -2.07 22.18
N VAL A 75 1.81 -1.57 21.00
CA VAL A 75 3.20 -1.56 20.50
C VAL A 75 3.87 -0.18 20.52
N ILE A 76 3.13 0.89 20.84
CA ILE A 76 3.69 2.25 20.90
C ILE A 76 3.32 2.96 22.20
N VAL A 77 2.15 2.72 22.78
CA VAL A 77 1.74 3.42 24.01
C VAL A 77 2.05 2.61 25.25
N ALA A 78 1.69 1.34 25.29
CA ALA A 78 1.89 0.48 26.45
C ALA A 78 3.37 0.30 26.85
N PRO A 79 4.36 0.22 25.91
CA PRO A 79 5.77 0.11 26.28
C PRO A 79 6.31 1.30 27.10
N LEU A 80 5.66 2.46 27.06
CA LEU A 80 6.01 3.63 27.89
C LEU A 80 5.83 3.31 29.39
N PHE A 81 4.98 2.35 29.71
CA PHE A 81 4.69 1.88 31.07
C PHE A 81 5.41 0.58 31.41
N GLY A 82 6.31 0.10 30.54
CA GLY A 82 7.09 -1.11 30.72
C GLY A 82 6.63 -2.29 29.87
N MET A 83 7.56 -3.22 29.61
CA MET A 83 7.33 -4.34 28.70
C MET A 83 6.34 -5.38 29.24
N ASP A 84 6.25 -5.57 30.55
CA ASP A 84 5.24 -6.43 31.17
C ASP A 84 3.82 -5.89 30.93
N ALA A 85 3.60 -4.59 31.16
CA ALA A 85 2.32 -3.94 30.86
C ALA A 85 1.99 -4.02 29.35
N ALA A 86 2.98 -3.86 28.49
CA ALA A 86 2.81 -3.97 27.05
C ALA A 86 2.45 -5.39 26.59
N ASN A 87 3.12 -6.43 27.11
CA ASN A 87 2.79 -7.83 26.82
C ASN A 87 1.39 -8.19 27.35
N LYS A 88 1.00 -7.75 28.55
CA LYS A 88 -0.36 -7.92 29.07
C LYS A 88 -1.41 -7.25 28.20
N THR A 89 -1.13 -6.03 27.75
CA THR A 89 -2.01 -5.28 26.83
C THR A 89 -2.12 -5.99 25.48
N LEU A 90 -1.01 -6.54 24.96
CA LEU A 90 -1.01 -7.33 23.73
C LEU A 90 -1.90 -8.58 23.85
N SER A 91 -1.78 -9.32 24.95
CA SER A 91 -2.62 -10.50 25.22
C SER A 91 -4.10 -10.11 25.35
N PHE A 92 -4.41 -9.02 26.06
CA PHE A 92 -5.78 -8.51 26.18
C PHE A 92 -6.38 -8.12 24.83
N THR A 93 -5.67 -7.30 24.05
CA THR A 93 -6.17 -6.89 22.73
C THR A 93 -6.32 -8.07 21.79
N ARG A 94 -5.42 -9.06 21.85
CA ARG A 94 -5.53 -10.31 21.09
C ARG A 94 -6.84 -11.02 21.37
N ALA A 95 -7.24 -11.13 22.64
CA ALA A 95 -8.52 -11.72 23.00
C ALA A 95 -9.72 -10.99 22.35
N ILE A 96 -9.61 -9.68 22.09
CA ILE A 96 -10.65 -8.90 21.41
C ILE A 96 -10.70 -9.20 19.91
N TYR A 97 -9.56 -9.14 19.19
CA TYR A 97 -9.58 -9.27 17.73
C TYR A 97 -9.37 -10.70 17.19
N HIS A 98 -9.02 -11.68 18.03
CA HIS A 98 -9.04 -13.11 17.67
C HIS A 98 -10.42 -13.77 17.86
N ALA A 99 -11.46 -13.01 18.22
CA ALA A 99 -12.82 -13.51 18.14
C ALA A 99 -13.12 -14.06 16.73
N PRO A 100 -13.96 -15.10 16.58
CA PRO A 100 -14.24 -15.71 15.28
C PRO A 100 -14.57 -14.64 14.22
N PHE A 101 -13.89 -14.71 13.07
CA PHE A 101 -13.99 -13.78 11.94
C PHE A 101 -13.51 -12.34 12.17
N ALA A 102 -13.23 -11.92 13.42
CA ALA A 102 -12.82 -10.55 13.71
C ALA A 102 -11.46 -10.22 13.05
N GLU A 103 -10.44 -11.07 13.22
CA GLU A 103 -9.12 -10.87 12.59
C GLU A 103 -9.24 -10.87 11.05
N SER A 104 -10.01 -11.82 10.50
CA SER A 104 -10.25 -11.95 9.06
C SER A 104 -10.90 -10.72 8.45
N ILE A 105 -11.92 -10.15 9.10
CA ILE A 105 -12.68 -9.02 8.56
C ILE A 105 -11.99 -7.69 8.88
N LEU A 106 -11.66 -7.45 10.15
CA LEU A 106 -11.15 -6.15 10.64
C LEU A 106 -9.72 -5.89 10.19
N VAL A 107 -8.90 -6.93 10.06
CA VAL A 107 -7.49 -6.79 9.71
C VAL A 107 -7.31 -7.10 8.23
N TYR A 108 -7.44 -8.37 7.83
CA TYR A 108 -7.09 -8.79 6.47
C TYR A 108 -8.08 -8.25 5.43
N GLY A 109 -9.39 -8.39 5.66
CA GLY A 109 -10.43 -7.89 4.76
C GLY A 109 -10.33 -6.38 4.57
N ALA A 110 -10.20 -5.63 5.67
CA ALA A 110 -10.08 -4.18 5.62
C ALA A 110 -8.81 -3.74 4.88
N ILE A 111 -7.63 -4.29 5.20
CA ILE A 111 -6.39 -3.84 4.54
C ILE A 111 -6.35 -4.23 3.07
N VAL A 112 -6.75 -5.45 2.71
CA VAL A 112 -6.80 -5.90 1.31
C VAL A 112 -7.77 -5.01 0.53
N ALA A 113 -8.97 -4.77 1.05
CA ALA A 113 -9.94 -3.90 0.42
C ALA A 113 -9.38 -2.47 0.24
N HIS A 114 -8.69 -1.92 1.25
CA HIS A 114 -8.07 -0.59 1.17
C HIS A 114 -6.98 -0.50 0.10
N LEU A 115 -6.08 -1.48 0.07
CA LEU A 115 -4.96 -1.51 -0.87
C LEU A 115 -5.46 -1.69 -2.31
N LEU A 116 -6.32 -2.67 -2.56
CA LEU A 116 -6.83 -2.99 -3.89
C LEU A 116 -7.68 -1.85 -4.45
N SER A 117 -8.58 -1.28 -3.66
CA SER A 117 -9.39 -0.14 -4.10
C SER A 117 -8.54 1.09 -4.40
N GLY A 118 -7.53 1.37 -3.57
CA GLY A 118 -6.57 2.44 -3.81
C GLY A 118 -5.78 2.21 -5.11
N TRP A 119 -5.24 1.00 -5.33
CA TRP A 119 -4.53 0.64 -6.56
C TRP A 119 -5.45 0.77 -7.78
N GLY A 120 -6.68 0.26 -7.68
CA GLY A 120 -7.70 0.38 -8.71
C GLY A 120 -8.00 1.83 -9.10
N LEU A 121 -8.14 2.75 -8.14
CA LEU A 121 -8.34 4.18 -8.43
C LEU A 121 -7.14 4.80 -9.17
N ARG A 122 -5.92 4.36 -8.88
CA ARG A 122 -4.71 4.84 -9.58
C ARG A 122 -4.64 4.30 -11.00
N ILE A 123 -4.86 3.00 -11.19
CA ILE A 123 -4.91 2.38 -12.52
C ILE A 123 -6.00 3.04 -13.36
N ARG A 124 -7.20 3.23 -12.81
CA ARG A 124 -8.30 3.92 -13.48
C ARG A 124 -7.92 5.34 -13.88
N LYS A 125 -7.24 6.08 -12.99
CA LYS A 125 -6.74 7.42 -13.31
C LYS A 125 -5.70 7.40 -14.44
N MET A 126 -4.75 6.47 -14.40
CA MET A 126 -3.74 6.30 -15.45
C MET A 126 -4.39 5.98 -16.80
N VAL A 127 -5.35 5.05 -16.83
CA VAL A 127 -6.12 4.68 -18.03
C VAL A 127 -6.90 5.89 -18.56
N HIS A 128 -7.61 6.61 -17.69
CA HIS A 128 -8.35 7.81 -18.08
C HIS A 128 -7.43 8.91 -18.64
N ASP A 129 -6.28 9.15 -18.00
CA ASP A 129 -5.31 10.15 -18.46
C ASP A 129 -4.72 9.76 -19.82
N TYR A 130 -4.39 8.47 -20.03
CA TYR A 130 -3.93 7.95 -21.32
C TYR A 130 -4.99 8.09 -22.41
N GLN A 131 -6.24 7.71 -22.14
CA GLN A 131 -7.34 7.80 -23.11
C GLN A 131 -7.67 9.26 -23.48
N LYS A 132 -7.59 10.19 -22.52
CA LYS A 132 -7.91 11.60 -22.76
C LYS A 132 -6.80 12.36 -23.47
N TYR A 133 -5.54 12.07 -23.17
CA TYR A 133 -4.40 12.85 -23.66
C TYR A 133 -3.49 12.11 -24.64
N GLY A 134 -3.71 10.81 -24.90
CA GLY A 134 -2.85 9.98 -25.75
C GLY A 134 -1.49 9.64 -25.14
N GLN A 135 -1.23 10.09 -23.91
CA GLN A 135 0.02 9.89 -23.19
C GLN A 135 -0.25 9.77 -21.70
N LEU A 136 0.59 9.01 -20.99
CA LEU A 136 0.55 8.97 -19.54
C LEU A 136 0.98 10.34 -19.01
N LYS A 137 0.01 11.15 -18.56
CA LYS A 137 0.34 12.32 -17.75
C LYS A 137 0.78 11.83 -16.38
N THR A 138 2.09 11.78 -16.15
CA THR A 138 2.62 11.80 -14.80
C THR A 138 2.07 13.06 -14.14
N SER A 139 1.14 12.92 -13.19
CA SER A 139 0.72 14.04 -12.38
C SER A 139 2.00 14.64 -11.79
N LYS A 140 2.30 15.90 -12.13
CA LYS A 140 3.48 16.62 -11.60
C LYS A 140 3.54 16.56 -10.06
N TYR A 141 2.41 16.25 -9.42
CA TYR A 141 2.27 16.09 -7.99
C TYR A 141 1.57 14.76 -7.67
N ILE A 142 2.30 13.78 -7.14
CA ILE A 142 1.73 12.66 -6.40
C ILE A 142 1.40 13.21 -5.00
N SER A 143 0.15 13.10 -4.56
CA SER A 143 -0.22 13.55 -3.22
C SER A 143 0.59 12.79 -2.15
N ASN A 144 0.98 13.48 -1.07
CA ASN A 144 1.74 12.86 0.03
C ASN A 144 1.06 11.60 0.59
N ILE A 145 -0.28 11.57 0.67
CA ILE A 145 -1.04 10.39 1.10
C ILE A 145 -0.81 9.21 0.14
N SER A 146 -0.87 9.46 -1.17
CA SER A 146 -0.63 8.39 -2.15
C SER A 146 0.81 7.92 -2.12
N LEU A 147 1.77 8.82 -1.96
CA LEU A 147 3.19 8.48 -1.89
C LEU A 147 3.48 7.58 -0.69
N THR A 148 3.06 8.01 0.51
CA THR A 148 3.24 7.19 1.71
C THR A 148 2.50 5.87 1.62
N GLY A 149 1.31 5.82 1.02
CA GLY A 149 0.55 4.57 0.85
C GLY A 149 1.26 3.56 -0.07
N MET A 150 1.95 4.01 -1.11
CA MET A 150 2.73 3.12 -1.99
C MET A 150 3.93 2.52 -1.26
N PHE A 151 4.67 3.34 -0.50
CA PHE A 151 5.79 2.84 0.32
C PHE A 151 5.32 1.96 1.49
N PHE A 152 4.16 2.26 2.06
CA PHE A 152 3.62 1.50 3.17
C PHE A 152 3.20 0.08 2.76
N THR A 153 2.74 -0.10 1.53
CA THR A 153 2.22 -1.38 1.01
C THR A 153 3.22 -2.54 1.15
N PRO A 154 4.47 -2.46 0.63
CA PRO A 154 5.43 -3.56 0.81
C PRO A 154 5.86 -3.73 2.27
N ILE A 155 5.92 -2.66 3.06
CA ILE A 155 6.33 -2.71 4.46
C ILE A 155 5.30 -3.46 5.30
N ILE A 156 3.99 -3.18 5.12
CA ILE A 156 2.94 -3.89 5.86
C ILE A 156 2.83 -5.36 5.43
N VAL A 157 3.06 -5.66 4.15
CA VAL A 157 3.15 -7.06 3.68
C VAL A 157 4.29 -7.79 4.38
N GLY A 158 5.49 -7.20 4.42
CA GLY A 158 6.63 -7.77 5.16
C GLY A 158 6.33 -7.96 6.64
N HIS A 159 5.66 -6.99 7.28
CA HIS A 159 5.22 -7.10 8.67
C HIS A 159 4.27 -8.27 8.89
N ILE A 160 3.26 -8.46 8.03
CA ILE A 160 2.33 -9.60 8.09
C ILE A 160 3.08 -10.93 7.88
N VAL A 161 4.02 -10.97 6.92
CA VAL A 161 4.82 -12.18 6.67
C VAL A 161 5.60 -12.59 7.91
N VAL A 162 6.37 -11.67 8.50
CA VAL A 162 7.24 -11.95 9.64
C VAL A 162 6.45 -12.26 10.92
N THR A 163 5.34 -11.56 11.16
CA THR A 163 4.60 -11.68 12.43
C THR A 163 3.42 -12.65 12.38
N ARG A 164 3.02 -13.13 11.21
CA ARG A 164 1.88 -14.06 11.07
C ARG A 164 2.18 -15.25 10.19
N ILE A 165 2.57 -15.04 8.94
CA ILE A 165 2.71 -16.14 7.98
C ILE A 165 3.85 -17.08 8.35
N VAL A 166 5.01 -16.54 8.72
CA VAL A 166 6.18 -17.35 9.10
C VAL A 166 5.92 -18.16 10.38
N PRO A 167 5.41 -17.58 11.49
CA PRO A 167 5.02 -18.35 12.67
C PRO A 167 3.99 -19.45 12.37
N LEU A 168 2.95 -19.14 11.58
CA LEU A 168 1.96 -20.14 11.15
C LEU A 168 2.59 -21.27 10.34
N TYR A 169 3.58 -20.96 9.49
CA TYR A 169 4.28 -21.96 8.69
C TYR A 169 5.19 -22.87 9.53
N VAL A 170 5.90 -22.31 10.52
CA VAL A 170 6.90 -23.06 11.30
C VAL A 170 6.27 -23.87 12.43
N SER A 171 5.31 -23.31 13.18
CA SER A 171 4.75 -23.94 14.38
C SER A 171 3.24 -24.24 14.30
N GLY A 172 2.59 -23.89 13.18
CA GLY A 172 1.14 -24.03 13.03
C GLY A 172 0.34 -22.97 13.81
N ASP A 173 1.01 -22.08 14.55
CA ASP A 173 0.37 -21.09 15.40
C ASP A 173 1.19 -19.78 15.45
N SER A 174 0.51 -18.63 15.41
CA SER A 174 1.14 -17.32 15.59
C SER A 174 0.93 -16.72 16.99
N SER A 175 0.38 -17.49 17.94
CA SER A 175 0.17 -17.05 19.33
C SER A 175 1.47 -16.78 20.08
N TYR A 176 2.56 -17.46 19.73
CA TYR A 176 3.89 -17.25 20.30
C TYR A 176 4.52 -15.91 19.93
N VAL A 177 3.94 -15.16 18.98
CA VAL A 177 4.44 -13.83 18.59
C VAL A 177 4.08 -12.82 19.69
N SER A 178 4.99 -12.59 20.65
CA SER A 178 4.86 -11.58 21.70
C SER A 178 5.77 -10.37 21.43
N LEU A 179 5.81 -9.40 22.34
CA LEU A 179 6.83 -8.35 22.27
C LEU A 179 8.24 -8.90 22.55
N ASP A 180 8.36 -10.07 23.19
CA ASP A 180 9.64 -10.76 23.38
C ASP A 180 10.19 -11.30 22.06
N TYR A 181 9.31 -11.72 21.13
CA TYR A 181 9.74 -12.05 19.76
C TYR A 181 10.33 -10.82 19.06
N ILE A 182 9.69 -9.66 19.20
CA ILE A 182 10.18 -8.41 18.63
C ILE A 182 11.51 -7.99 19.27
N GLY A 183 11.62 -8.08 20.60
CA GLY A 183 12.87 -7.84 21.33
C GLY A 183 14.00 -8.77 20.86
N HIS A 184 13.71 -10.07 20.75
CA HIS A 184 14.65 -11.08 20.28
C HIS A 184 15.11 -10.84 18.83
N LEU A 185 14.19 -10.44 17.93
CA LEU A 185 14.50 -10.06 16.55
C LEU A 185 15.40 -8.82 16.47
N VAL A 186 15.10 -7.79 17.28
CA VAL A 186 15.91 -6.56 17.36
C VAL A 186 17.27 -6.83 18.00
N ASP A 187 17.39 -7.80 18.89
CA ASP A 187 18.68 -8.16 19.48
C ASP A 187 19.63 -8.80 18.43
N HIS A 188 19.12 -9.76 17.65
CA HIS A 188 19.89 -10.43 16.59
C HIS A 188 20.19 -9.51 15.40
N HIS A 189 19.24 -8.64 15.02
CA HIS A 189 19.35 -7.77 13.86
C HIS A 189 19.08 -6.31 14.20
N ARG A 190 19.89 -5.74 15.10
CA ARG A 190 19.65 -4.41 15.68
C ARG A 190 19.41 -3.29 14.68
N ILE A 191 20.22 -3.21 13.62
CA ILE A 191 20.05 -2.14 12.62
C ILE A 191 18.77 -2.34 11.82
N LEU A 192 18.59 -3.54 11.25
CA LEU A 192 17.45 -3.86 10.38
C LEU A 192 16.12 -3.84 11.13
N GLY A 193 16.08 -4.42 12.34
CA GLY A 193 14.90 -4.46 13.20
C GLY A 193 14.44 -3.06 13.60
N ASN A 194 15.37 -2.20 14.06
CA ASN A 194 15.03 -0.82 14.39
C ASN A 194 14.59 -0.01 13.17
N PHE A 195 15.25 -0.20 12.02
CA PHE A 195 14.84 0.45 10.77
C PHE A 195 13.43 0.03 10.37
N ALA A 196 13.09 -1.27 10.48
CA ALA A 196 11.75 -1.77 10.19
C ALA A 196 10.71 -1.20 11.16
N LEU A 197 10.95 -1.21 12.48
CA LEU A 197 10.04 -0.69 13.49
C LEU A 197 9.79 0.82 13.36
N ILE A 198 10.86 1.60 13.21
CA ILE A 198 10.74 3.06 13.02
C ILE A 198 10.07 3.34 11.66
N GLY A 199 10.52 2.68 10.59
CA GLY A 199 10.01 2.89 9.24
C GLY A 199 8.52 2.62 9.12
N ILE A 200 8.06 1.46 9.61
CA ILE A 200 6.63 1.10 9.55
C ILE A 200 5.78 2.08 10.35
N ALA A 201 6.18 2.41 11.58
CA ALA A 201 5.44 3.30 12.45
C ALA A 201 5.42 4.73 11.90
N THR A 202 6.57 5.25 11.43
CA THR A 202 6.66 6.60 10.86
C THR A 202 5.76 6.75 9.63
N ILE A 203 5.84 5.83 8.68
CA ILE A 203 5.02 5.89 7.46
C ILE A 203 3.53 5.74 7.81
N THR A 204 3.19 4.86 8.75
CA THR A 204 1.80 4.70 9.24
C THR A 204 1.27 6.01 9.82
N GLY A 205 1.98 6.62 10.77
CA GLY A 205 1.58 7.86 11.41
C GLY A 205 1.38 9.00 10.41
N LEU A 206 2.29 9.13 9.44
CA LEU A 206 2.17 10.11 8.36
C LEU A 206 0.97 9.85 7.44
N HIS A 207 0.78 8.61 7.01
CA HIS A 207 -0.31 8.22 6.11
C HIS A 207 -1.68 8.43 6.75
N VAL A 208 -1.86 7.95 7.97
CA VAL A 208 -3.11 8.03 8.72
C VAL A 208 -3.43 9.46 9.11
N SER A 209 -2.45 10.23 9.62
CA SER A 209 -2.65 11.65 9.94
C SER A 209 -3.05 12.47 8.72
N ALA A 210 -2.40 12.25 7.58
CA ALA A 210 -2.73 12.94 6.34
C ALA A 210 -4.12 12.52 5.79
N GLY A 211 -4.45 11.23 5.86
CA GLY A 211 -5.76 10.68 5.49
C GLY A 211 -6.88 11.25 6.35
N LEU A 212 -6.70 11.27 7.68
CA LEU A 212 -7.71 11.76 8.63
C LEU A 212 -7.92 13.27 8.50
N LYS A 213 -6.86 14.08 8.33
CA LYS A 213 -6.99 15.51 8.02
C LYS A 213 -7.81 15.76 6.76
N LYS A 214 -7.57 14.98 5.70
CA LYS A 214 -8.31 15.08 4.44
C LYS A 214 -9.77 14.67 4.64
N PHE A 215 -10.02 13.58 5.37
CA PHE A 215 -11.37 13.09 5.64
C PHE A 215 -12.22 14.07 6.46
N LEU A 216 -11.64 14.64 7.52
CA LEU A 216 -12.32 15.62 8.38
C LEU A 216 -12.39 17.03 7.77
N GLY A 217 -11.82 17.25 6.58
CA GLY A 217 -11.82 18.56 5.94
C GLY A 217 -11.09 19.64 6.76
N VAL A 218 -10.00 19.27 7.44
CA VAL A 218 -9.28 20.17 8.36
C VAL A 218 -8.73 21.40 7.63
N ARG A 219 -9.28 22.58 7.96
CA ARG A 219 -8.88 23.87 7.36
C ARG A 219 -8.28 24.85 8.38
N SER A 220 -8.80 24.88 9.60
CA SER A 220 -8.36 25.77 10.68
C SER A 220 -6.91 25.51 11.11
N THR A 221 -6.18 26.57 11.42
CA THR A 221 -4.81 26.53 11.94
C THR A 221 -4.73 25.79 13.29
N TRP A 222 -5.73 25.96 14.16
CA TRP A 222 -5.79 25.25 15.44
C TRP A 222 -5.85 23.74 15.22
N ALA A 223 -6.78 23.28 14.38
CA ALA A 223 -6.92 21.85 14.08
C ALA A 223 -5.66 21.29 13.41
N LYS A 224 -5.04 22.04 12.48
CA LYS A 224 -3.74 21.66 11.88
C LYS A 224 -2.65 21.48 12.95
N ASN A 225 -2.62 22.35 13.96
CA ASN A 225 -1.67 22.25 15.07
C ASN A 225 -1.95 21.04 15.96
N VAL A 226 -3.21 20.69 16.24
CA VAL A 226 -3.56 19.46 16.98
C VAL A 226 -2.98 18.22 16.28
N PHE A 227 -3.17 18.10 14.97
CA PHE A 227 -2.59 16.99 14.19
C PHE A 227 -1.07 16.99 14.20
N LYS A 228 -0.44 18.17 14.15
CA LYS A 228 1.02 18.32 14.16
C LYS A 228 1.61 17.88 15.50
N TYR A 229 1.09 18.40 16.61
CA TYR A 229 1.59 18.06 17.94
C TYR A 229 1.23 16.64 18.36
N GLY A 230 0.06 16.14 17.94
CA GLY A 230 -0.31 14.73 18.12
C GLY A 230 0.68 13.80 17.40
N LEU A 231 1.13 14.16 16.19
CA LEU A 231 2.14 13.39 15.47
C LEU A 231 3.51 13.46 16.15
N TYR A 232 3.89 14.61 16.74
CA TYR A 232 5.12 14.71 17.53
C TYR A 232 5.08 13.82 18.79
N ALA A 233 3.96 13.83 19.51
CA ALA A 233 3.76 12.96 20.66
C ALA A 233 3.83 11.47 20.26
N TYR A 234 3.21 11.11 19.13
CA TYR A 234 3.30 9.77 18.56
C TYR A 234 4.74 9.35 18.26
N PHE A 235 5.54 10.20 17.62
CA PHE A 235 6.94 9.89 17.33
C PHE A 235 7.81 9.83 18.59
N ALA A 236 7.55 10.67 19.59
CA ALA A 236 8.24 10.59 20.88
C ALA A 236 7.94 9.25 21.58
N ALA A 237 6.67 8.84 21.62
CA ALA A 237 6.25 7.54 22.17
C ALA A 237 6.87 6.36 21.41
N LEU A 238 6.95 6.46 20.08
CA LEU A 238 7.63 5.47 19.24
C LEU A 238 9.11 5.33 19.61
N LEU A 239 9.85 6.43 19.77
CA LEU A 239 11.26 6.38 20.13
C LEU A 239 11.47 5.74 21.51
N VAL A 240 10.63 6.08 22.48
CA VAL A 240 10.66 5.44 23.81
C VAL A 240 10.39 3.94 23.68
N SER A 241 9.37 3.55 22.91
CA SER A 241 9.03 2.13 22.70
C SER A 241 10.18 1.36 22.03
N VAL A 242 10.82 1.95 21.03
CA VAL A 242 12.00 1.36 20.37
C VAL A 242 13.14 1.16 21.37
N VAL A 243 13.43 2.15 22.22
CA VAL A 243 14.43 1.99 23.29
C VAL A 243 14.08 0.82 24.21
N GLN A 244 12.80 0.67 24.56
CA GLN A 244 12.34 -0.43 25.41
C GLN A 244 12.52 -1.79 24.74
N TYR A 245 12.21 -1.92 23.44
CA TYR A 245 12.44 -3.14 22.67
C TYR A 245 13.92 -3.53 22.65
N ASN A 246 14.83 -2.56 22.46
CA ASN A 246 16.27 -2.82 22.46
C ASN A 246 16.82 -3.24 23.83
N ARG A 247 16.09 -2.97 24.93
CA ARG A 247 16.49 -3.34 26.29
C ARG A 247 16.02 -4.73 26.70
N MET A 248 15.14 -5.37 25.94
CA MET A 248 14.61 -6.69 26.28
C MET A 248 15.65 -7.82 26.16
N GLY A 249 16.59 -7.67 25.21
CA GLY A 249 17.54 -8.73 24.86
C GLY A 249 16.88 -9.94 24.18
N ALA A 250 17.68 -10.95 23.88
CA ALA A 250 17.20 -12.20 23.31
C ALA A 250 16.39 -13.02 24.33
N ALA A 251 15.21 -13.50 23.89
CA ALA A 251 14.49 -14.56 24.59
C ALA A 251 15.33 -15.85 24.64
N ALA A 252 15.20 -16.63 25.73
CA ALA A 252 15.96 -17.84 25.98
C ALA A 252 15.06 -19.08 26.14
N GLY A 253 15.68 -20.27 26.14
CA GLY A 253 15.01 -21.56 26.26
C GLY A 253 14.18 -21.90 25.02
N PHE A 254 13.19 -22.79 25.20
CA PHE A 254 12.35 -23.28 24.10
C PHE A 254 11.75 -22.16 23.23
N VAL A 255 11.27 -21.08 23.85
CA VAL A 255 10.68 -19.95 23.13
C VAL A 255 11.73 -19.18 22.32
N GLY A 256 12.94 -19.01 22.84
CA GLY A 256 14.06 -18.43 22.10
C GLY A 256 14.46 -19.30 20.90
N ASP A 257 14.55 -20.61 21.07
CA ASP A 257 14.85 -21.55 19.99
C ASP A 257 13.78 -21.51 18.90
N LEU A 258 12.51 -21.39 19.29
CA LEU A 258 11.40 -21.23 18.37
C LEU A 258 11.49 -19.91 17.58
N TYR A 259 11.87 -18.81 18.24
CA TYR A 259 12.08 -17.53 17.55
C TYR A 259 13.24 -17.58 16.56
N ASN A 260 14.33 -18.27 16.89
CA ASN A 260 15.43 -18.53 15.96
C ASN A 260 14.94 -19.26 14.71
N GLN A 261 14.09 -20.28 14.88
CA GLN A 261 13.49 -21.00 13.75
C GLN A 261 12.62 -20.09 12.87
N TYR A 262 11.86 -19.16 13.46
CA TYR A 262 11.11 -18.16 12.68
C TYR A 262 12.05 -17.26 11.88
N ILE A 263 13.09 -16.72 12.51
CA ILE A 263 14.04 -15.80 11.86
C ILE A 263 14.75 -16.48 10.68
N ALA A 264 15.17 -17.73 10.86
CA ALA A 264 15.89 -18.49 9.85
C ALA A 264 15.13 -18.63 8.50
N VAL A 265 13.80 -18.52 8.49
CA VAL A 265 12.98 -18.62 7.26
C VAL A 265 13.23 -17.46 6.30
N TYR A 266 13.41 -16.24 6.81
CA TYR A 266 13.55 -15.03 5.98
C TYR A 266 14.90 -14.34 6.15
N MET A 267 15.71 -14.82 7.08
CA MET A 267 17.07 -14.39 7.35
C MET A 267 17.96 -15.62 7.63
N PRO A 268 18.20 -16.48 6.61
CA PRO A 268 19.09 -17.61 6.76
C PRO A 268 20.53 -17.11 6.86
N PHE A 269 21.13 -17.26 8.03
CA PHE A 269 22.54 -16.98 8.30
C PHE A 269 23.15 -18.17 9.04
#